data_AF-A0A537JLH2-F1
#
_entry.id   AF-A0A537JLH2-F1
#
_cell.length_a   1.000
_cell.length_b   1.000
_cell.length_c   1.000
_cell.angle_alpha   90.00
_cell.angle_beta   90.00
_cell.angle_gamma   90.00
#
_symmetry.space_group_name_H-M   'P 1'
#
loop_
_entity.id
_entity.type
_entity.pdbx_description
1 polymer ?
#
loop_
_entity_poly.entity_id
_entity_poly.type
_entity_poly.pdbx_seq_one_letter_code
_entity_poly.pdbx_strand_id
1 'polypeptide(L)'
;MRPKKETQKSAKSATVTGKAVKGFTDEERAAMKERAQELKAEARRGPRAKKADGEGDVLAKIAEMPEPDRAMAERLHAIIKASAP
;
A
#
# COMPACT_ATOMS: atom_id res chain seq x y z
N MET A 1 7.40 -19.62 50.30
CA MET A 1 6.74 -18.31 50.52
C MET A 1 6.71 -17.57 49.18
N ARG A 2 5.55 -17.05 48.76
CA ARG A 2 5.24 -16.29 47.50
C ARG A 2 6.02 -14.93 47.46
N PRO A 3 6.01 -14.07 46.40
CA PRO A 3 5.00 -13.94 45.30
C PRO A 3 5.42 -13.46 43.88
N LYS A 4 4.56 -13.85 42.92
CA LYS A 4 3.89 -13.12 41.81
C LYS A 4 4.64 -12.08 40.94
N LYS A 5 4.54 -12.27 39.61
CA LYS A 5 4.29 -11.17 38.66
C LYS A 5 3.25 -11.59 37.62
N GLU A 6 2.17 -10.83 37.59
CA GLU A 6 1.05 -10.95 36.67
C GLU A 6 1.45 -10.47 35.27
N THR A 7 1.03 -11.18 34.23
CA THR A 7 0.58 -10.55 32.97
C THR A 7 -0.61 -11.35 32.43
N GLN A 8 -1.77 -10.71 32.43
CA GLN A 8 -2.97 -11.17 31.76
C GLN A 8 -2.94 -10.84 30.25
N LYS A 9 -3.74 -11.59 29.49
CA LYS A 9 -4.27 -11.35 28.13
C LYS A 9 -3.33 -11.61 26.96
N SER A 10 -3.60 -12.72 26.25
CA SER A 10 -3.94 -12.62 24.84
C SER A 10 -4.83 -13.79 24.41
N ALA A 11 -5.88 -13.42 23.68
CA ALA A 11 -6.86 -14.18 22.91
C ALA A 11 -7.01 -15.70 23.13
N LYS A 12 -8.24 -16.08 23.49
CA LYS A 12 -8.84 -17.39 23.22
C LYS A 12 -8.32 -17.96 21.91
N SER A 13 -7.52 -19.01 21.99
CA SER A 13 -7.32 -19.95 20.90
C SER A 13 -8.70 -20.46 20.52
N ALA A 14 -9.22 -19.97 19.39
CA ALA A 14 -10.40 -20.56 18.78
C ALA A 14 -10.01 -21.98 18.42
N THR A 15 -10.52 -22.91 19.21
CA THR A 15 -10.48 -24.34 18.98
C THR A 15 -11.05 -24.64 17.60
N VAL A 16 -10.20 -24.75 16.58
CA VAL A 16 -10.57 -25.47 15.35
C VAL A 16 -10.39 -26.95 15.68
N THR A 17 -11.41 -27.51 16.29
CA THR A 17 -11.55 -28.95 16.51
C THR A 17 -11.56 -29.64 15.16
N GLY A 18 -10.47 -30.34 14.84
CA GLY A 18 -10.52 -31.64 14.19
C GLY A 18 -11.10 -31.72 12.77
N LYS A 19 -10.36 -31.22 11.77
CA LYS A 19 -10.14 -31.95 10.51
C LYS A 19 -8.92 -31.33 9.84
N ALA A 20 -7.89 -32.12 9.55
CA ALA A 20 -6.78 -31.66 8.73
C ALA A 20 -7.33 -31.30 7.33
N VAL A 21 -7.65 -30.03 7.10
CA VAL A 21 -7.98 -29.53 5.77
C VAL A 21 -6.68 -29.56 5.00
N LYS A 22 -6.58 -30.50 4.05
CA LYS A 22 -5.36 -30.78 3.27
C LYS A 22 -5.18 -29.74 2.15
N GLY A 23 -5.35 -28.46 2.48
CA GLY A 23 -5.35 -27.32 1.55
C GLY A 23 -5.92 -26.05 2.18
N PHE A 24 -5.80 -24.94 1.47
CA PHE A 24 -6.32 -23.63 1.89
C PHE A 24 -7.84 -23.66 2.05
N THR A 25 -8.35 -23.05 3.13
CA THR A 25 -9.78 -22.77 3.29
C THR A 25 -10.24 -21.77 2.24
N ASP A 26 -11.56 -21.65 2.05
CA ASP A 26 -12.12 -20.75 1.04
C ASP A 26 -11.79 -19.28 1.36
N GLU A 27 -11.73 -18.93 2.64
CA GLU A 27 -11.30 -17.62 3.13
C GLU A 27 -9.81 -17.37 2.83
N GLU A 28 -8.95 -18.36 3.04
CA GLU A 28 -7.52 -18.24 2.74
C GLU A 28 -7.27 -18.10 1.23
N ARG A 29 -8.05 -18.79 0.39
CA ARG A 29 -7.99 -18.61 -1.07
C ARG A 29 -8.48 -17.24 -1.51
N ALA A 30 -9.54 -16.72 -0.88
CA ALA A 30 -10.03 -15.38 -1.15
C ALA A 30 -8.97 -14.33 -0.81
N ALA A 31 -8.36 -14.42 0.38
CA ALA A 31 -7.27 -13.54 0.80
C ALA A 31 -6.04 -13.65 -0.12
N MET A 32 -5.67 -14.86 -0.56
CA MET A 32 -4.59 -15.03 -1.54
C MET A 32 -4.93 -14.42 -2.90
N LYS A 33 -6.18 -14.55 -3.35
CA LYS A 33 -6.64 -14.02 -4.63
C LYS A 33 -6.65 -12.49 -4.62
N GLU A 34 -7.11 -11.87 -3.54
CA GLU A 34 -7.05 -10.43 -3.33
C GLU A 34 -5.60 -9.93 -3.34
N ARG A 35 -4.72 -10.55 -2.54
CA ARG A 35 -3.28 -10.23 -2.54
C ARG A 35 -2.64 -10.42 -3.92
N ALA A 36 -3.02 -11.45 -4.67
CA ALA A 36 -2.53 -11.66 -6.03
C ALA A 36 -3.05 -10.60 -7.01
N GLN A 37 -4.28 -10.12 -6.84
CA GLN A 37 -4.84 -9.04 -7.64
C GLN A 37 -4.14 -7.71 -7.36
N GLU A 38 -3.85 -7.39 -6.10
CA GLU A 38 -3.08 -6.22 -5.71
C GLU A 38 -1.67 -6.24 -6.30
N LEU A 39 -0.95 -7.35 -6.13
CA LEU A 39 0.39 -7.54 -6.72
C LEU A 39 0.34 -7.43 -8.24
N LYS A 40 -0.72 -7.92 -8.89
CA LYS A 40 -0.89 -7.82 -10.34
C LYS A 40 -1.23 -6.39 -10.78
N ALA A 41 -2.00 -5.65 -10.00
CA ALA A 41 -2.27 -4.22 -10.25
C ALA A 41 -0.99 -3.40 -10.10
N GLU A 42 -0.20 -3.70 -9.07
CA GLU A 42 1.11 -3.10 -8.83
C GLU A 42 2.13 -3.47 -9.93
N ALA A 43 2.13 -4.72 -10.39
CA ALA A 43 2.98 -5.18 -11.49
C ALA A 43 2.52 -4.69 -12.88
N ARG A 44 1.21 -4.44 -13.08
CA ARG A 44 0.68 -3.80 -14.30
C ARG A 44 1.06 -2.33 -14.40
N ARG A 45 1.06 -1.62 -13.27
CA ARG A 45 1.74 -0.32 -13.15
C ARG A 45 3.24 -0.49 -13.44
N GLY A 46 3.80 -1.63 -13.03
CA GLY A 46 5.12 -2.07 -13.43
C GLY A 46 6.21 -1.31 -12.68
N PRO A 47 7.43 -1.87 -12.63
CA PRO A 47 8.58 -1.18 -12.05
C PRO A 47 8.88 0.13 -12.80
N ARG A 48 8.36 0.29 -14.02
CA ARG A 48 8.42 1.54 -14.77
C ARG A 48 7.35 2.57 -14.39
N ALA A 49 6.21 2.29 -13.77
CA ALA A 49 5.40 3.38 -13.16
C ALA A 49 5.86 3.71 -11.74
N LYS A 50 6.64 2.81 -11.12
CA LYS A 50 7.40 3.14 -9.89
C LYS A 50 8.70 3.90 -10.16
N LYS A 51 9.21 3.89 -11.40
CA LYS A 51 10.50 4.50 -11.82
C LYS A 51 10.41 5.48 -12.99
N ALA A 52 9.32 5.50 -13.74
CA ALA A 52 8.98 6.65 -14.57
C ALA A 52 8.44 7.64 -13.58
N ASP A 53 9.24 8.67 -13.35
CA ASP A 53 8.98 9.74 -12.42
C ASP A 53 7.52 10.16 -12.58
N GLY A 54 6.76 10.11 -11.48
CA GLY A 54 5.39 10.63 -11.42
C GLY A 54 5.30 12.10 -11.83
N GLU A 55 6.42 12.74 -12.15
CA GLU A 55 6.55 14.01 -12.86
C GLU A 55 5.61 14.12 -14.07
N GLY A 56 5.46 13.07 -14.90
CA GLY A 56 4.52 13.13 -16.03
C GLY A 56 3.07 13.36 -15.59
N ASP A 57 2.63 12.65 -14.55
CA ASP A 57 1.30 12.78 -13.98
C ASP A 57 1.13 14.13 -13.25
N VAL A 58 2.17 14.60 -12.57
CA VAL A 58 2.19 15.91 -11.91
C VAL A 58 2.07 17.05 -12.92
N LEU A 59 2.84 17.02 -14.01
CA LEU A 59 2.77 18.03 -15.07
C LEU A 59 1.41 18.04 -15.76
N ALA A 60 0.83 16.86 -16.01
CA ALA A 60 -0.53 16.76 -16.54
C ALA A 60 -1.56 17.40 -15.59
N LYS A 61 -1.43 17.16 -14.28
CA LYS A 61 -2.31 17.78 -13.26
C LYS A 61 -2.14 19.29 -13.18
N ILE A 62 -0.91 19.80 -13.29
CA ILE A 62 -0.61 21.23 -13.32
C ILE A 62 -1.27 21.90 -14.53
N ALA A 63 -1.25 21.26 -15.70
CA ALA A 63 -1.87 21.79 -16.91
C ALA A 63 -3.40 21.93 -16.82
N GLU A 64 -4.06 21.06 -16.04
CA GLU A 64 -5.51 21.12 -15.77
C GLU A 64 -5.91 22.30 -14.86
N MET A 65 -4.96 22.95 -14.17
CA MET A 65 -5.26 24.04 -13.24
C MET A 65 -5.56 25.36 -13.98
N PRO A 66 -6.49 26.19 -13.49
CA PRO A 66 -6.71 27.54 -14.00
C PRO A 66 -5.51 28.45 -13.67
N GLU A 67 -5.34 29.53 -14.43
CA GLU A 67 -4.48 30.64 -13.99
C GLU A 67 -5.14 31.37 -12.81
N PRO A 68 -4.41 31.74 -11.75
CA PRO A 68 -2.95 31.82 -11.60
C PRO A 68 -2.28 30.58 -10.96
N ASP A 69 -3.07 29.58 -10.58
CA ASP A 69 -2.61 28.44 -9.80
C ASP A 69 -1.62 27.57 -10.59
N ARG A 70 -1.85 27.43 -11.90
CA ARG A 70 -0.91 26.74 -12.80
C ARG A 70 0.48 27.36 -12.77
N ALA A 71 0.60 28.67 -12.94
CA ALA A 71 1.88 29.37 -12.90
C ALA A 71 2.61 29.21 -11.54
N MET A 72 1.87 29.15 -10.44
CA MET A 72 2.43 28.90 -9.12
C MET A 72 2.93 27.45 -8.99
N ALA A 73 2.14 26.49 -9.44
CA ALA A 73 2.47 25.07 -9.36
C ALA A 73 3.69 24.70 -10.21
N GLU A 74 3.84 25.28 -11.41
CA GLU A 74 5.04 25.10 -12.25
C GLU A 74 6.32 25.59 -11.55
N ARG A 75 6.27 26.76 -10.89
CA ARG A 75 7.42 27.30 -10.15
C ARG A 75 7.80 26.42 -8.97
N LEU A 76 6.81 25.92 -8.23
CA LEU A 76 7.05 25.02 -7.10
C LEU A 76 7.64 23.69 -7.58
N HIS A 77 7.09 23.11 -8.65
CA HIS A 77 7.62 21.89 -9.26
C HIS A 77 9.09 22.05 -9.66
N ALA A 78 9.44 23.16 -10.31
CA ALA A 78 10.82 23.44 -10.71
C ALA A 78 11.78 23.56 -9.50
N ILE A 79 11.37 24.24 -8.43
CA ILE A 79 12.18 24.39 -7.21
C ILE A 79 12.38 23.04 -6.51
N ILE A 80 11.30 22.26 -6.37
CA ILE A 80 11.34 20.95 -5.71
C ILE A 80 12.24 20.00 -6.50
N LYS A 81 12.10 19.96 -7.84
CA LYS A 81 12.95 19.15 -8.72
C LYS A 81 14.43 19.53 -8.62
N ALA A 82 14.74 20.81 -8.55
CA ALA A 82 16.12 21.28 -8.39
C ALA A 82 16.71 20.90 -7.01
N SER A 83 15.88 20.80 -5.97
CA SER A 83 16.30 20.48 -4.61
C SER A 83 16.32 18.98 -4.28
N ALA A 84 15.48 18.18 -4.95
CA ALA A 84 15.30 16.75 -4.71
C ALA A 84 14.98 16.04 -6.04
N PRO A 85 16.02 15.70 -6.83
CA PRO A 85 15.86 15.13 -8.17
C PRO A 85 15.39 13.68 -8.18
#